data_AF-A0A503XIP9-F1
#
_entry.id   AF-A0A503XIP9-F1
#
_cell.length_a   1.000
_cell.length_b   1.000
_cell.length_c   1.000
_cell.angle_alpha   90.00
_cell.angle_beta   90.00
_cell.angle_gamma   90.00
#
_symmetry.space_group_name_H-M   'P 1'
#
loop_
_entity.id
_entity.type
_entity.pdbx_description
1 polymer ?
#
loop_
_entity_poly.entity_id
_entity_poly.type
_entity_poly.pdbx_seq_one_letter_code
_entity_poly.pdbx_strand_id
1 'polypeptide(L)'
;MTERPERYRNAIVPHIYVDGASDGIAFYERAFGAMELFRIAHPDGKIMHAEILICGAAIMIGDPDERLYGEPRTLGRCTAGLHIFTDDNATLLRRAVKAGAEEIQPPTDMFYGASSATVRDPFGHVWVLLSWKEDLDPAEMERRGNALLA
;
A
#
# COMPACT_ATOMS: atom_id res chain seq x y z
N MET A 1 -17.61 9.08 9.06
CA MET A 1 -16.16 8.93 8.84
C MET A 1 -15.54 8.67 10.19
N THR A 2 -15.14 7.42 10.45
CA THR A 2 -14.39 7.12 11.66
C THR A 2 -12.99 7.66 11.42
N GLU A 3 -12.56 8.66 12.20
CA GLU A 3 -11.23 9.25 12.04
C GLU A 3 -10.16 8.18 12.28
N ARG A 4 -9.10 8.20 11.47
CA ARG A 4 -7.96 7.31 11.66
C ARG A 4 -7.30 7.63 13.01
N PRO A 5 -6.71 6.64 13.69
CA PRO A 5 -6.03 6.89 14.96
C PRO A 5 -4.97 7.97 14.85
N GLU A 6 -4.91 8.84 15.86
CA GLU A 6 -3.96 9.95 15.94
C GLU A 6 -2.50 9.50 15.77
N ARG A 7 -2.16 8.31 16.27
CA ARG A 7 -0.82 7.72 16.14
C ARG A 7 -0.37 7.48 14.70
N TYR A 8 -1.30 7.44 13.74
CA TYR A 8 -1.02 7.31 12.31
C TYR A 8 -1.08 8.64 11.56
N ARG A 9 -1.29 9.78 12.25
CA ARG A 9 -1.31 11.11 11.65
C ARG A 9 0.00 11.42 10.93
N ASN A 10 1.12 11.10 11.55
CA ASN A 10 2.47 11.32 11.01
C ASN A 10 3.06 10.00 10.48
N ALA A 11 2.53 9.53 9.35
CA ALA A 11 3.02 8.32 8.70
C ALA A 11 4.36 8.56 7.98
N ILE A 12 5.14 7.49 7.85
CA ILE A 12 6.36 7.48 7.03
C ILE A 12 5.94 7.41 5.56
N VAL A 13 6.52 8.26 4.72
CA VAL A 13 6.33 8.23 3.26
C VAL A 13 7.31 7.23 2.65
N PRO A 14 6.84 6.10 2.08
CA PRO A 14 7.75 5.15 1.47
C PRO A 14 8.24 5.66 0.11
N HIS A 15 9.50 5.35 -0.21
CA HIS A 15 10.00 5.40 -1.57
C HIS A 15 10.10 3.97 -2.08
N ILE A 16 9.22 3.62 -3.02
CA ILE A 16 9.17 2.29 -3.62
C ILE A 16 9.85 2.31 -4.98
N TYR A 17 10.48 1.20 -5.33
CA TYR A 17 11.13 1.06 -6.62
C TYR A 17 10.41 0.03 -7.46
N VAL A 18 10.24 0.36 -8.74
CA VAL A 18 9.61 -0.48 -9.75
C VAL A 18 10.43 -0.36 -11.02
N ASP A 19 10.97 -1.47 -11.51
CA ASP A 19 11.59 -1.51 -12.85
C ASP A 19 10.47 -1.37 -13.89
N GLY A 20 10.46 -0.22 -14.57
CA GLY A 20 9.31 0.29 -15.32
C GLY A 20 8.37 1.13 -14.46
N ALA A 21 8.90 2.08 -13.68
CA ALA A 21 8.09 2.89 -12.75
C ALA A 21 6.94 3.66 -13.41
N SER A 22 7.09 4.07 -14.68
CA SER A 22 5.98 4.66 -15.45
C SER A 22 4.78 3.70 -15.59
N ASP A 23 5.04 2.41 -15.84
CA ASP A 23 3.98 1.39 -15.90
C ASP A 23 3.41 1.11 -14.50
N GLY A 24 4.25 1.21 -13.46
CA GLY A 24 3.84 1.20 -12.06
C GLY A 24 2.81 2.28 -11.73
N ILE A 25 3.12 3.53 -12.07
CA ILE A 25 2.20 4.67 -11.87
C ILE A 25 0.88 4.40 -12.61
N ALA A 26 0.93 4.02 -13.87
CA ALA A 26 -0.27 3.73 -14.66
C ALA A 26 -1.10 2.57 -14.06
N PHE A 27 -0.45 1.55 -13.49
CA PHE A 27 -1.13 0.50 -12.76
C PHE A 27 -1.83 1.05 -11.50
N TYR A 28 -1.16 1.86 -10.69
CA TYR A 28 -1.77 2.42 -9.47
C TYR A 28 -2.91 3.39 -9.76
N GLU A 29 -2.89 4.12 -10.87
CA GLU A 29 -4.03 4.91 -11.34
C GLU A 29 -5.25 4.01 -11.59
N ARG A 30 -5.05 2.89 -12.29
CA ARG A 30 -6.14 1.92 -12.57
C ARG A 30 -6.59 1.16 -11.33
N ALA A 31 -5.66 0.69 -10.51
CA ALA A 31 -5.90 -0.19 -9.37
C ALA A 31 -6.47 0.57 -8.16
N PHE A 32 -5.88 1.73 -7.84
CA PHE A 32 -6.18 2.45 -6.62
C PHE A 32 -6.72 3.87 -6.84
N GLY A 33 -6.81 4.32 -8.09
CA GLY A 33 -7.18 5.70 -8.38
C GLY A 33 -6.08 6.66 -7.98
N ALA A 34 -4.82 6.25 -8.12
CA ALA A 34 -3.69 7.12 -7.88
C ALA A 34 -3.79 8.40 -8.72
N MET A 35 -3.30 9.50 -8.17
CA MET A 35 -3.11 10.75 -8.89
C MET A 35 -1.63 11.09 -8.85
N GLU A 36 -1.01 11.23 -10.01
CA GLU A 36 0.36 11.72 -10.08
C GLU A 36 0.42 13.20 -9.74
N LEU A 37 1.34 13.55 -8.84
CA LEU A 37 1.63 14.94 -8.48
C LEU A 37 2.68 15.54 -9.41
N PHE A 38 3.78 14.83 -9.58
CA PHE A 38 4.85 15.19 -10.51
C PHE A 38 5.74 13.97 -10.79
N ARG A 39 6.58 14.10 -11.82
CA ARG A 39 7.66 13.16 -12.14
C ARG A 39 8.92 13.88 -12.63
N ILE A 40 10.05 13.28 -12.34
CA ILE A 40 11.39 13.62 -12.83
C ILE A 40 11.93 12.39 -13.55
N ALA A 41 12.13 12.51 -14.85
CA ALA A 41 12.62 11.43 -15.70
C ALA A 41 14.03 11.70 -16.21
N HIS A 42 14.81 10.63 -16.36
CA HIS A 42 16.04 10.63 -17.13
C HIS A 42 15.74 10.77 -18.64
N PRO A 43 16.73 11.19 -19.47
CA PRO A 43 16.55 11.26 -20.92
C PRO A 43 16.20 9.94 -21.60
N ASP A 44 16.51 8.81 -20.96
CA ASP A 44 16.18 7.45 -21.44
C ASP A 44 14.75 7.01 -21.07
N GLY A 45 13.99 7.85 -20.35
CA GLY A 45 12.61 7.61 -19.97
C GLY A 45 12.43 6.94 -18.60
N LYS A 46 13.51 6.50 -17.93
CA LYS A 46 13.43 5.99 -16.56
C LYS A 46 13.05 7.11 -15.59
N ILE A 47 12.19 6.79 -14.62
CA ILE A 47 11.77 7.72 -13.57
C ILE A 47 12.84 7.73 -12.48
N MET A 48 13.52 8.86 -12.34
CA MET A 48 14.39 9.09 -11.18
C MET A 48 13.57 9.21 -9.90
N HIS A 49 12.47 9.96 -9.99
CA HIS A 49 11.59 10.23 -8.86
C HIS A 49 10.23 10.75 -9.33
N ALA A 50 9.16 10.23 -8.77
CA ALA A 50 7.81 10.76 -8.91
C ALA A 50 7.08 10.64 -7.57
N GLU A 51 6.04 11.45 -7.41
CA GLU A 51 5.13 11.36 -6.27
C GLU A 51 3.71 11.09 -6.76
N ILE A 52 3.04 10.16 -6.10
CA ILE A 52 1.64 9.82 -6.36
C ILE A 52 0.83 9.90 -5.06
N LEU A 53 -0.42 10.34 -5.19
CA LEU A 53 -1.42 10.29 -4.10
C LEU A 53 -2.34 9.09 -4.31
N ILE A 54 -2.51 8.30 -3.25
CA ILE A 54 -3.50 7.22 -3.19
C ILE A 54 -4.28 7.39 -1.89
N CYS A 55 -5.61 7.45 -1.94
CA CYS A 55 -6.46 7.66 -0.75
C CYS A 55 -6.02 8.83 0.16
N GLY A 56 -5.44 9.87 -0.45
CA GLY A 56 -4.89 11.05 0.25
C GLY A 56 -3.53 10.83 0.93
N ALA A 57 -2.91 9.66 0.80
CA ALA A 57 -1.55 9.37 1.25
C ALA A 57 -0.56 9.52 0.09
N ALA A 58 0.61 10.11 0.37
CA ALA A 58 1.69 10.27 -0.61
C ALA A 58 2.61 9.05 -0.61
N ILE A 59 3.08 8.68 -1.80
CA ILE A 59 4.10 7.65 -2.03
C ILE A 59 5.09 8.20 -3.06
N MET A 60 6.36 7.96 -2.81
CA MET A 60 7.43 8.25 -3.77
C MET A 60 7.71 6.99 -4.59
N ILE A 61 7.93 7.13 -5.88
CA ILE A 61 8.20 6.02 -6.80
C ILE A 61 9.30 6.37 -7.80
N GLY A 62 10.15 5.39 -8.13
CA GLY A 62 11.17 5.51 -9.16
C GLY A 62 11.63 4.17 -9.71
N ASP A 63 12.40 4.20 -10.79
CA ASP A 63 13.15 3.04 -11.28
C ASP A 63 14.35 2.77 -10.33
N PRO A 64 14.68 1.51 -10.04
CA PRO A 64 15.73 1.17 -9.09
C PRO A 64 17.13 1.60 -9.57
N ASP A 65 17.94 2.16 -8.66
CA ASP A 65 19.40 2.21 -8.80
C ASP A 65 19.99 0.96 -8.13
N GLU A 66 20.37 -0.03 -8.92
CA GLU A 66 20.85 -1.35 -8.46
C GLU A 66 22.03 -1.27 -7.46
N ARG A 67 22.72 -0.14 -7.36
CA ARG A 67 23.78 0.07 -6.36
C ARG A 67 23.26 0.20 -4.94
N LEU A 68 22.02 0.67 -4.77
CA LEU A 68 21.43 0.99 -3.47
C LEU A 68 20.07 0.32 -3.26
N TYR A 69 19.27 0.21 -4.31
CA TYR A 69 17.87 -0.19 -4.21
C TYR A 69 17.48 -1.15 -5.34
N GLY A 70 16.60 -2.10 -5.02
CA GLY A 70 15.99 -3.01 -5.98
C GLY A 70 14.48 -3.11 -5.75
N GLU A 71 13.80 -3.78 -6.68
CA GLU A 71 12.36 -4.06 -6.56
C GLU A 71 12.08 -5.50 -6.10
N PRO A 72 10.88 -5.80 -5.55
CA PRO A 72 10.57 -7.11 -4.98
C PRO A 72 10.72 -8.29 -5.95
N ARG A 73 10.39 -8.14 -7.25
CA ARG A 73 10.53 -9.21 -8.25
C ARG A 73 11.99 -9.66 -8.36
N THR A 74 12.91 -8.71 -8.47
CA THR A 74 14.36 -8.98 -8.61
C THR A 74 14.97 -9.52 -7.31
N LEU A 75 14.46 -9.08 -6.15
CA LEU A 75 14.92 -9.53 -4.83
C LEU A 75 14.28 -10.86 -4.38
N GLY A 76 13.28 -11.35 -5.11
CA GLY A 76 12.56 -12.60 -4.83
C GLY A 76 11.69 -12.57 -3.57
N ARG A 77 11.52 -11.40 -2.93
CA ARG A 77 10.66 -11.20 -1.76
C ARG A 77 10.35 -9.71 -1.55
N CYS A 78 9.20 -9.43 -0.95
CA CYS A 78 8.88 -8.11 -0.42
C CYS A 78 9.31 -8.05 1.05
N THR A 79 9.99 -6.96 1.44
CA THR A 79 10.53 -6.79 2.80
C THR A 79 9.72 -5.81 3.65
N ALA A 80 8.80 -5.05 3.05
CA ALA A 80 7.95 -4.09 3.73
C ALA A 80 6.53 -4.10 3.16
N GLY A 81 5.53 -4.07 4.04
CA GLY A 81 4.12 -3.92 3.64
C GLY A 81 3.69 -2.46 3.62
N LEU A 82 3.06 -2.03 2.53
CA LEU A 82 2.54 -0.68 2.36
C LEU A 82 1.12 -0.60 2.92
N HIS A 83 0.96 0.06 4.06
CA HIS A 83 -0.35 0.22 4.68
C HIS A 83 -1.02 1.50 4.18
N ILE A 84 -2.26 1.37 3.72
CA ILE A 84 -3.04 2.50 3.23
C ILE A 84 -4.44 2.48 3.82
N PHE A 85 -4.91 3.65 4.26
CA PHE A 85 -6.24 3.81 4.82
C PHE A 85 -7.22 4.24 3.72
N THR A 86 -8.37 3.59 3.68
CA THR A 86 -9.48 3.87 2.76
C THR A 86 -10.81 3.70 3.49
N ASP A 87 -11.84 4.44 3.07
CA ASP A 87 -13.17 4.32 3.66
C ASP A 87 -13.82 2.95 3.34
N ASP A 88 -13.45 2.33 2.21
CA ASP A 88 -13.96 1.03 1.77
C ASP A 88 -12.84 0.19 1.12
N ASN A 89 -12.24 -0.70 1.91
CA ASN A 89 -11.18 -1.59 1.46
C ASN A 89 -11.69 -2.69 0.53
N ALA A 90 -12.97 -3.08 0.61
CA ALA A 90 -13.54 -4.13 -0.23
C ALA A 90 -13.71 -3.64 -1.66
N THR A 91 -14.17 -2.40 -1.84
CA THR A 91 -14.25 -1.77 -3.17
C THR A 91 -12.87 -1.55 -3.77
N LEU A 92 -11.91 -1.05 -2.97
CA LEU A 92 -10.55 -0.83 -3.43
C LEU A 92 -9.86 -2.16 -3.82
N LEU A 93 -10.04 -3.21 -3.01
CA LEU A 93 -9.56 -4.57 -3.29
C LEU A 93 -10.08 -5.07 -4.64
N ARG A 94 -11.39 -5.05 -4.87
CA ARG A 94 -11.99 -5.52 -6.14
C ARG A 94 -11.43 -4.77 -7.34
N ARG A 95 -11.21 -3.45 -7.21
CA ARG A 95 -10.61 -2.62 -8.26
C ARG A 95 -9.17 -3.03 -8.54
N ALA A 96 -8.37 -3.23 -7.50
CA ALA A 96 -6.98 -3.64 -7.62
C ALA A 96 -6.83 -5.02 -8.27
N VAL A 97 -7.64 -6.00 -7.84
CA VAL A 97 -7.66 -7.35 -8.44
C VAL A 97 -8.07 -7.28 -9.92
N LYS A 98 -9.09 -6.49 -10.26
CA LYS A 98 -9.49 -6.27 -11.66
C LYS A 98 -8.38 -5.63 -12.50
N ALA A 99 -7.50 -4.83 -11.90
CA ALA A 99 -6.36 -4.21 -12.56
C ALA A 99 -5.14 -5.13 -12.68
N GLY A 100 -5.17 -6.32 -12.08
CA GLY A 100 -4.12 -7.34 -12.18
C GLY A 100 -3.36 -7.61 -10.87
N ALA A 101 -3.79 -7.06 -9.73
CA ALA A 101 -3.24 -7.46 -8.43
C ALA A 101 -3.70 -8.88 -8.04
N GLU A 102 -2.85 -9.59 -7.31
CA GLU A 102 -3.18 -10.86 -6.66
C GLU A 102 -3.85 -10.59 -5.32
N GLU A 103 -5.04 -11.14 -5.10
CA GLU A 103 -5.67 -11.14 -3.77
C GLU A 103 -4.92 -12.10 -2.84
N ILE A 104 -4.38 -11.57 -1.74
CA ILE A 104 -3.69 -12.35 -0.70
C ILE A 104 -4.62 -12.61 0.47
N GLN A 105 -5.43 -11.61 0.85
CA GLN A 105 -6.39 -11.71 1.94
C GLN A 105 -7.65 -10.90 1.60
N PRO A 106 -8.85 -11.49 1.70
CA PRO A 106 -10.10 -10.74 1.57
C PRO A 106 -10.29 -9.79 2.76
N PRO A 107 -11.24 -8.84 2.68
CA PRO A 107 -11.55 -7.95 3.78
C PRO A 107 -11.95 -8.76 5.02
N THR A 108 -11.16 -8.63 6.07
CA THR A 108 -11.30 -9.37 7.31
C THR A 108 -11.32 -8.41 8.48
N ASP A 109 -12.23 -8.60 9.42
CA ASP A 109 -12.25 -7.83 10.65
C ASP A 109 -11.07 -8.25 11.54
N MET A 110 -10.25 -7.28 11.90
CA MET A 110 -9.00 -7.51 12.62
C MET A 110 -9.16 -7.14 14.10
N PHE A 111 -8.41 -7.84 14.95
CA PHE A 111 -8.43 -7.66 16.40
C PHE A 111 -8.10 -6.21 16.85
N TYR A 112 -7.45 -5.43 16.00
CA TYR A 112 -6.99 -4.06 16.25
C TYR A 112 -7.97 -2.96 15.76
N GLY A 113 -9.25 -3.29 15.57
CA GLY A 113 -10.30 -2.28 15.33
C GLY A 113 -10.42 -1.79 13.89
N ALA A 114 -9.85 -2.53 12.93
CA ALA A 114 -9.95 -2.23 11.50
C ALA A 114 -10.42 -3.45 10.71
N SER A 115 -11.01 -3.21 9.54
CA SER A 115 -11.05 -4.22 8.48
C SER A 115 -9.76 -4.12 7.67
N SER A 116 -9.15 -5.26 7.36
CA SER A 116 -7.94 -5.35 6.53
C SER A 116 -8.13 -6.28 5.34
N ALA A 117 -7.71 -5.83 4.17
CA ALA A 117 -7.57 -6.65 2.97
C ALA A 117 -6.13 -6.51 2.45
N THR A 118 -5.61 -7.56 1.80
CA THR A 118 -4.22 -7.58 1.35
C THR A 118 -4.13 -7.97 -0.11
N VAL A 119 -3.34 -7.23 -0.88
CA VAL A 119 -2.99 -7.59 -2.27
C VAL A 119 -1.49 -7.58 -2.49
N ARG A 120 -1.04 -8.36 -3.45
CA ARG A 120 0.29 -8.23 -4.07
C ARG A 120 0.11 -7.63 -5.45
N ASP A 121 0.82 -6.55 -5.74
CA ASP A 121 0.77 -5.95 -7.08
C ASP A 121 1.66 -6.70 -8.09
N PRO A 122 1.55 -6.39 -9.40
CA PRO A 122 2.37 -7.04 -10.43
C PRO A 122 3.88 -6.83 -10.30
N PHE A 123 4.33 -5.89 -9.46
CA PHE A 123 5.73 -5.56 -9.18
C PHE A 123 6.22 -6.21 -7.88
N GLY A 124 5.35 -6.99 -7.23
CA GLY A 124 5.64 -7.77 -6.03
C GLY A 124 5.58 -6.97 -4.73
N HIS A 125 5.14 -5.71 -4.73
CA HIS A 125 4.89 -4.99 -3.47
C HIS A 125 3.61 -5.50 -2.82
N VAL A 126 3.59 -5.53 -1.49
CA VAL A 126 2.44 -5.98 -0.70
C VAL A 126 1.73 -4.78 -0.11
N TRP A 127 0.45 -4.66 -0.40
CA TRP A 127 -0.41 -3.57 0.07
C TRP A 127 -1.42 -4.10 1.08
N VAL A 128 -1.54 -3.39 2.20
CA VAL A 128 -2.51 -3.64 3.26
C VAL A 128 -3.54 -2.50 3.25
N LEU A 129 -4.76 -2.81 2.82
CA LEU A 129 -5.87 -1.87 2.65
C LEU A 129 -6.73 -1.87 3.92
N LEU A 130 -6.66 -0.77 4.68
CA LEU A 130 -7.30 -0.63 5.97
C LEU A 130 -8.54 0.25 5.90
N SER A 131 -9.68 -0.27 6.36
CA SER A 131 -10.86 0.53 6.69
C SER A 131 -11.05 0.56 8.19
N TRP A 132 -10.97 1.75 8.78
CA TRP A 132 -11.03 1.90 10.24
C TRP A 132 -12.46 1.71 10.75
N LYS A 133 -12.64 0.87 11.78
CA LYS A 133 -13.97 0.55 12.32
C LYS A 133 -14.19 1.17 13.70
N GLU A 134 -13.24 0.99 14.60
CA GLU A 134 -13.36 1.43 16.00
C GLU A 134 -12.00 1.72 16.62
N ASP A 135 -11.96 2.63 17.58
CA ASP A 135 -10.79 2.86 18.42
C ASP A 135 -10.81 1.92 19.62
N LEU A 136 -9.71 1.21 19.81
CA LEU A 136 -9.51 0.27 20.91
C LEU A 136 -8.32 0.70 21.75
N ASP A 137 -8.45 0.56 23.08
CA ASP A 137 -7.30 0.67 23.95
C ASP A 137 -6.35 -0.54 23.77
N PRO A 138 -5.06 -0.40 24.12
CA PRO A 138 -4.08 -1.47 23.97
C PRO A 138 -4.43 -2.78 24.69
N ALA A 139 -5.10 -2.72 25.85
CA ALA A 139 -5.43 -3.91 26.63
C ALA A 139 -6.54 -4.72 25.95
N GLU A 140 -7.53 -4.04 25.35
CA GLU A 140 -8.57 -4.71 24.56
C GLU A 140 -8.00 -5.32 23.28
N MET A 141 -7.08 -4.63 22.60
CA MET A 141 -6.37 -5.21 21.44
C MET A 141 -5.55 -6.44 21.82
N GLU A 142 -4.86 -6.40 22.97
CA GLU A 142 -4.11 -7.54 23.50
C GLU A 142 -5.04 -8.71 23.83
N ARG A 143 -6.16 -8.45 24.51
CA ARG A 143 -7.17 -9.48 24.83
C ARG A 143 -7.71 -10.15 23.57
N ARG A 144 -8.10 -9.36 22.55
CA ARG A 144 -8.60 -9.88 21.27
C ARG A 144 -7.51 -10.64 20.50
N GLY A 145 -6.27 -10.14 20.50
CA GLY A 145 -5.12 -10.79 19.86
C GLY A 145 -4.80 -12.15 20.48
N ASN A 146 -4.76 -12.22 21.81
CA ASN A 146 -4.52 -13.48 22.53
C ASN A 146 -5.61 -14.53 22.25
N ALA A 147 -6.88 -14.10 22.13
CA ALA A 147 -7.97 -15.00 21.78
C ALA A 147 -7.90 -15.56 20.35
N LEU A 148 -7.24 -14.84 19.42
CA LEU A 148 -7.02 -15.29 18.04
C LEU A 148 -5.86 -16.29 17.90
N LEU A 149 -4.90 -16.23 18.83
CA LEU A 149 -3.71 -17.10 18.83
C LEU A 149 -3.89 -18.40 19.63
N ALA A 150 -4.98 -18.50 20.40
CA ALA A 150 -5.35 -19.68 21.20
C ALA A 150 -6.13 -20.70 20.36
#